data_AF-A0A9N7VVB6-F1
#
_entry.id   AF-A0A9N7VVB6-F1
#
_cell.length_a   1.000
_cell.length_b   1.000
_cell.length_c   1.000
_cell.angle_alpha   90.00
_cell.angle_beta   90.00
_cell.angle_gamma   90.00
#
_symmetry.space_group_name_H-M   'P 1'
#
loop_
_entity.id
_entity.type
_entity.pdbx_description
1 polymer ?
#
loop_
_entity_poly.entity_id
_entity_poly.type
_entity_poly.pdbx_seq_one_letter_code
_entity_poly.pdbx_strand_id
1 'polypeptide(L)'
;MEEEFDRVPTFHKWRTVNVGISEENKGKNRPSSVIPYDYNRVLLKLNEGRSHDSDPEDEEEESSDEEDEDSCRYINASHINGYWGPRALIAAQTPLPDTMADFWLMVYQKKVSTLVMLSEENKESEAVYWDKDKRTFGDLEVEVVSTDATPTFIRRNLMIRHVKKTESRSVNQFQFLKWVNRELPETPQCLADMMKEIKKGGGGSKSQTTVVHCNDGSSRSGVFCALWNLLDCAHTEKVMDVFQVVKTLRKERQNMISSLAQYQFLYDTVQMVFPVQNGEVKAVQASAADSIQIISETAAAEQADSAASSQQQEAAESTHLVAEEDKEEEPGKESPLMEDTSTVPLDV
;
A
#
# COMPACT_ATOMS: atom_id res chain seq x y z
N MET A 1 -8.29 -4.63 -17.32
CA MET A 1 -7.72 -4.91 -15.97
C MET A 1 -6.81 -6.12 -15.99
N GLU A 2 -7.23 -7.27 -16.53
CA GLU A 2 -6.33 -8.44 -16.73
C GLU A 2 -5.06 -8.07 -17.54
N GLU A 3 -5.23 -7.48 -18.74
CA GLU A 3 -4.12 -6.96 -19.55
C GLU A 3 -3.24 -5.90 -18.84
N GLU A 4 -3.73 -5.25 -17.79
CA GLU A 4 -2.95 -4.30 -16.99
C GLU A 4 -2.13 -5.03 -15.93
N PHE A 5 -2.74 -5.99 -15.23
CA PHE A 5 -2.08 -6.88 -14.29
C PHE A 5 -0.94 -7.68 -14.95
N ASP A 6 -1.16 -8.20 -16.16
CA ASP A 6 -0.15 -8.94 -16.93
C ASP A 6 1.03 -8.06 -17.36
N ARG A 7 0.81 -6.75 -17.50
CA ARG A 7 1.87 -5.76 -17.74
C ARG A 7 2.63 -5.38 -16.47
N VAL A 8 2.13 -5.70 -15.27
CA VAL A 8 2.87 -5.47 -14.02
C VAL A 8 4.01 -6.50 -13.96
N PRO A 9 5.29 -6.10 -13.95
CA PRO A 9 6.38 -7.06 -14.01
C PRO A 9 6.40 -8.03 -12.81
N THR A 10 6.71 -9.29 -13.08
CA THR A 10 7.08 -10.27 -12.06
C THR A 10 8.60 -10.27 -11.92
N PHE A 11 9.09 -9.72 -10.81
CA PHE A 11 10.52 -9.41 -10.57
C PHE A 11 11.35 -10.66 -10.21
N HIS A 12 11.37 -11.65 -11.09
CA HIS A 12 12.10 -12.91 -10.91
C HIS A 12 13.62 -12.66 -10.95
N LYS A 13 14.34 -13.11 -9.91
CA LYS A 13 15.79 -12.88 -9.71
C LYS A 13 16.22 -11.41 -9.77
N TRP A 14 15.32 -10.47 -9.46
CA TRP A 14 15.55 -9.02 -9.51
C TRP A 14 16.68 -8.52 -8.60
N ARG A 15 16.78 -9.08 -7.40
CA ARG A 15 17.83 -8.80 -6.40
C ARG A 15 18.24 -10.10 -5.72
N THR A 16 19.39 -10.08 -5.08
CA THR A 16 19.91 -11.21 -4.29
C THR A 16 19.02 -11.45 -3.05
N VAL A 17 19.06 -12.69 -2.57
CA VAL A 17 18.38 -13.18 -1.36
C VAL A 17 19.32 -14.08 -0.55
N ASN A 18 20.63 -13.86 -0.71
CA ASN A 18 21.71 -14.77 -0.34
C ASN A 18 21.70 -15.06 1.16
N VAL A 19 21.42 -14.04 1.98
CA VAL A 19 21.41 -14.17 3.45
C VAL A 19 20.27 -15.10 3.88
N GLY A 20 19.08 -14.95 3.30
CA GLY A 20 17.89 -15.71 3.67
C GLY A 20 17.87 -17.16 3.17
N ILE A 21 18.62 -17.49 2.10
CA ILE A 21 18.77 -18.87 1.59
C ILE A 21 20.00 -19.62 2.13
N SER A 22 20.83 -18.96 2.94
CA SER A 22 22.00 -19.60 3.57
C SER A 22 21.61 -20.78 4.48
N GLU A 23 22.52 -21.73 4.65
CA GLU A 23 22.28 -22.96 5.43
C GLU A 23 21.84 -22.70 6.87
N GLU A 24 22.31 -21.60 7.48
CA GLU A 24 21.98 -21.18 8.85
C GLU A 24 20.59 -20.50 8.94
N ASN A 25 20.16 -19.80 7.89
CA ASN A 25 18.93 -19.01 7.91
C ASN A 25 17.75 -19.66 7.20
N LYS A 26 17.97 -20.67 6.35
CA LYS A 26 16.88 -21.32 5.58
C LYS A 26 15.76 -21.87 6.48
N GLY A 27 16.10 -22.35 7.68
CA GLY A 27 15.13 -22.85 8.68
C GLY A 27 14.25 -21.76 9.31
N LYS A 28 14.69 -20.49 9.27
CA LYS A 28 13.95 -19.34 9.82
C LYS A 28 12.85 -18.83 8.87
N ASN A 29 12.69 -19.45 7.70
CA ASN A 29 11.68 -19.09 6.70
C ASN A 29 10.50 -20.06 6.74
N ARG A 30 9.27 -19.55 6.84
CA ARG A 30 8.08 -20.41 6.79
C ARG A 30 7.84 -20.95 5.36
N PRO A 31 7.75 -20.11 4.32
CA PRO A 31 7.87 -20.54 2.92
C PRO A 31 9.29 -20.35 2.39
N SER A 32 9.80 -21.28 1.60
CA SER A 32 11.03 -21.10 0.82
C SER A 32 10.84 -20.19 -0.41
N SER A 33 9.59 -19.90 -0.80
CA SER A 33 9.23 -19.09 -1.97
C SER A 33 9.10 -17.59 -1.70
N VAL A 34 9.19 -17.15 -0.44
CA VAL A 34 9.16 -15.74 -0.05
C VAL A 34 10.33 -15.43 0.87
N ILE A 35 11.42 -14.96 0.28
CA ILE A 35 12.64 -14.54 0.98
C ILE A 35 12.78 -13.02 0.79
N PRO A 36 13.10 -12.24 1.84
CA PRO A 36 13.37 -10.81 1.69
C PRO A 36 14.61 -10.61 0.80
N TYR A 37 14.59 -9.58 -0.04
CA TYR A 37 15.78 -9.22 -0.81
C TYR A 37 16.85 -8.62 0.12
N ASP A 38 18.13 -8.92 -0.16
CA ASP A 38 19.21 -8.51 0.75
C ASP A 38 19.27 -6.99 0.94
N TYR A 39 18.95 -6.19 -0.09
CA TYR A 39 19.03 -4.73 -0.07
C TYR A 39 18.01 -4.01 0.83
N ASN A 40 16.92 -4.68 1.23
CA ASN A 40 15.88 -4.08 2.07
C ASN A 40 15.33 -5.05 3.15
N ARG A 41 16.02 -6.16 3.41
CA ARG A 41 15.74 -7.02 4.55
C ARG A 41 15.90 -6.22 5.85
N VAL A 42 15.13 -6.58 6.88
CA VAL A 42 15.29 -5.94 8.18
C VAL A 42 16.54 -6.47 8.88
N LEU A 43 17.45 -5.57 9.27
CA LEU A 43 18.68 -5.90 10.00
C LEU A 43 18.45 -5.84 11.51
N LEU A 44 18.83 -6.91 12.24
CA LEU A 44 18.75 -6.99 13.70
C LEU A 44 20.14 -6.97 14.33
N LYS A 45 20.46 -5.91 15.07
CA LYS A 45 21.80 -5.73 15.67
C LYS A 45 21.97 -6.64 16.88
N LEU A 46 23.07 -7.40 16.94
CA LEU A 46 23.34 -8.35 18.04
C LEU A 46 23.74 -7.68 19.37
N ASN A 47 24.24 -6.44 19.34
CA ASN A 47 24.84 -5.76 20.50
C ASN A 47 24.23 -4.38 20.77
N GLU A 48 23.19 -4.29 21.60
CA GLU A 48 22.84 -3.04 22.33
C GLU A 48 23.52 -2.95 23.71
N GLY A 49 24.40 -3.91 24.03
CA GLY A 49 25.03 -4.04 25.36
C GLY A 49 26.33 -3.28 25.55
N ARG A 50 26.85 -2.59 24.53
CA ARG A 50 27.96 -1.64 24.72
C ARG A 50 27.37 -0.28 25.06
N SER A 51 27.50 0.10 26.33
CA SER A 51 27.22 1.43 26.84
C SER A 51 27.98 2.48 26.02
N HIS A 52 27.27 3.18 25.15
CA HIS A 52 27.68 4.50 24.69
C HIS A 52 26.96 5.49 25.60
N ASP A 53 27.62 5.91 26.68
CA ASP A 53 27.18 7.05 27.50
C ASP A 53 27.41 8.31 26.66
N SER A 54 26.51 8.60 25.73
CA SER A 54 26.52 9.81 24.92
C SER A 54 25.10 10.30 24.74
N ASP A 55 24.96 11.62 24.67
CA ASP A 55 23.68 12.28 24.85
C ASP A 55 22.66 11.88 23.76
N PRO A 56 21.37 11.75 24.13
CA PRO A 56 20.31 11.36 23.20
C PRO A 56 19.97 12.43 22.13
N GLU A 57 20.77 13.49 22.04
CA GLU A 57 20.64 14.56 21.02
C GLU A 57 21.51 14.29 19.78
N ASP A 58 22.50 13.38 19.84
CA ASP A 58 23.41 13.09 18.71
C ASP A 58 22.99 11.86 17.85
N GLU A 59 21.95 11.10 18.23
CA GLU A 59 21.52 9.88 17.50
C GLU A 59 20.74 10.14 16.18
N GLU A 60 20.47 11.41 15.79
CA GLU A 60 19.63 11.70 14.61
C GLU A 60 20.38 11.65 13.26
N GLU A 61 21.72 11.56 13.22
CA GLU A 61 22.52 11.62 11.98
C GLU A 61 23.54 10.47 11.75
N GLU A 62 23.22 9.21 12.08
CA GLU A 62 23.97 8.04 11.56
C GLU A 62 23.16 7.13 10.64
N SER A 63 22.72 7.70 9.50
CA SER A 63 22.41 6.92 8.29
C SER A 63 23.70 6.57 7.53
N SER A 64 24.65 5.92 8.20
CA SER A 64 25.84 5.36 7.55
C SER A 64 25.45 4.08 6.80
N ASP A 65 25.55 4.08 5.48
CA ASP A 65 25.20 2.94 4.61
C ASP A 65 26.20 1.75 4.73
N GLU A 66 27.16 1.81 5.65
CA GLU A 66 28.08 0.72 6.01
C GLU A 66 27.74 0.13 7.39
N GLU A 67 26.51 -0.39 7.56
CA GLU A 67 26.19 -1.27 8.69
C GLU A 67 26.99 -2.58 8.53
N ASP A 68 27.83 -2.95 9.52
CA ASP A 68 28.55 -4.24 9.55
C ASP A 68 27.57 -5.44 9.47
N GLU A 69 27.32 -5.91 8.25
CA GLU A 69 26.32 -6.95 7.96
C GLU A 69 26.64 -8.27 8.69
N ASP A 70 27.93 -8.54 8.89
CA ASP A 70 28.49 -9.66 9.67
C ASP A 70 28.05 -9.69 11.14
N SER A 71 27.53 -8.57 11.68
CA SER A 71 27.04 -8.45 13.05
C SER A 71 25.50 -8.51 13.19
N CYS A 72 24.79 -8.71 12.07
CA CYS A 72 23.33 -8.63 12.01
C CYS A 72 22.65 -9.99 11.92
N ARG A 73 21.74 -10.30 12.86
CA ARG A 73 20.90 -11.50 12.79
C ARG A 73 19.84 -11.36 11.70
N TYR A 74 19.59 -12.44 10.98
CA TYR A 74 18.55 -12.54 9.97
C TYR A 74 17.14 -12.71 10.57
N ILE A 75 16.17 -12.01 9.98
CA ILE A 75 14.73 -12.26 10.13
C ILE A 75 14.07 -12.16 8.75
N ASN A 76 13.04 -12.98 8.49
CA ASN A 76 12.26 -12.89 7.25
C ASN A 76 11.26 -11.72 7.32
N ALA A 77 11.78 -10.52 7.09
CA ALA A 77 11.03 -9.27 6.99
C ALA A 77 11.70 -8.31 6.00
N SER A 78 10.91 -7.47 5.35
CA SER A 78 11.36 -6.46 4.38
C SER A 78 10.83 -5.07 4.78
N HIS A 79 11.67 -4.04 4.65
CA HIS A 79 11.20 -2.66 4.66
C HIS A 79 10.41 -2.36 3.38
N ILE A 80 9.21 -1.82 3.54
CA ILE A 80 8.27 -1.45 2.48
C ILE A 80 8.05 0.07 2.53
N ASN A 81 7.98 0.70 1.36
CA ASN A 81 7.78 2.15 1.29
C ASN A 81 6.31 2.53 1.53
N GLY A 82 6.11 3.60 2.31
CA GLY A 82 4.81 4.23 2.50
C GLY A 82 4.60 5.39 1.54
N TYR A 83 3.37 5.88 1.42
CA TYR A 83 3.06 7.09 0.67
C TYR A 83 3.86 8.31 1.16
N TRP A 84 3.94 8.51 2.48
CA TRP A 84 4.60 9.68 3.10
C TRP A 84 6.13 9.57 3.23
N GLY A 85 6.74 8.43 2.86
CA GLY A 85 8.19 8.28 2.99
C GLY A 85 8.70 6.83 2.89
N PRO A 86 10.01 6.67 2.69
CA PRO A 86 10.63 5.36 2.56
C PRO A 86 10.58 4.57 3.87
N ARG A 87 10.61 3.23 3.77
CA ARG A 87 10.69 2.29 4.91
C ARG A 87 9.59 2.43 5.99
N ALA A 88 8.49 3.14 5.73
CA ALA A 88 7.40 3.41 6.70
C ALA A 88 6.67 2.13 7.18
N LEU A 89 6.68 1.07 6.37
CA LEU A 89 6.09 -0.22 6.68
C LEU A 89 7.18 -1.29 6.78
N ILE A 90 6.91 -2.35 7.55
CA ILE A 90 7.69 -3.59 7.54
C ILE A 90 6.73 -4.74 7.21
N ALA A 91 6.99 -5.46 6.13
CA ALA A 91 6.25 -6.69 5.78
C ALA A 91 7.04 -7.91 6.27
N ALA A 92 6.46 -8.69 7.18
CA ALA A 92 7.10 -9.83 7.84
C ALA A 92 6.25 -11.10 7.76
N GLN A 93 6.89 -12.28 7.80
CA GLN A 93 6.15 -13.53 8.02
C GLN A 93 5.61 -13.60 9.46
N THR A 94 4.52 -14.35 9.69
CA THR A 94 4.12 -14.75 11.06
C THR A 94 5.26 -15.56 11.68
N PRO A 95 5.78 -15.17 12.86
CA PRO A 95 6.97 -15.80 13.44
C PRO A 95 6.79 -17.30 13.65
N LEU A 96 7.89 -18.02 13.51
CA LEU A 96 8.02 -19.44 13.86
C LEU A 96 8.41 -19.54 15.35
N PRO A 97 8.23 -20.70 16.02
CA PRO A 97 8.57 -20.87 17.44
C PRO A 97 10.01 -20.47 17.80
N ASP A 98 10.95 -20.71 16.89
CA ASP A 98 12.39 -20.40 17.00
C ASP A 98 12.75 -18.93 16.67
N THR A 99 11.85 -18.19 16.01
CA THR A 99 12.09 -16.80 15.56
C THR A 99 11.25 -15.74 16.30
N MET A 100 10.50 -16.12 17.35
CA MET A 100 9.72 -15.17 18.15
C MET A 100 10.59 -14.14 18.88
N ALA A 101 11.75 -14.55 19.39
CA ALA A 101 12.70 -13.63 20.01
C ALA A 101 13.23 -12.59 19.00
N ASP A 102 13.52 -13.04 17.77
CA ASP A 102 13.98 -12.16 16.69
C ASP A 102 12.86 -11.22 16.23
N PHE A 103 11.61 -11.69 16.19
CA PHE A 103 10.44 -10.87 15.89
C PHE A 103 10.25 -9.76 16.93
N TRP A 104 10.34 -10.06 18.23
CA TRP A 104 10.25 -9.01 19.25
C TRP A 104 11.47 -8.07 19.23
N LEU A 105 12.67 -8.60 18.96
CA LEU A 105 13.87 -7.78 18.78
C LEU A 105 13.69 -6.78 17.63
N MET A 106 13.10 -7.22 16.51
CA MET A 106 12.73 -6.36 15.39
C MET A 106 11.77 -5.23 15.83
N VAL A 107 10.70 -5.58 16.54
CA VAL A 107 9.67 -4.64 17.00
C VAL A 107 10.27 -3.60 17.95
N TYR A 108 11.16 -4.03 18.85
CA TYR A 108 11.86 -3.15 19.78
C TYR A 108 12.86 -2.21 19.07
N GLN A 109 13.77 -2.77 18.25
CA GLN A 109 14.83 -2.04 17.56
C GLN A 109 14.30 -1.05 16.52
N LYS A 110 13.30 -1.44 15.72
CA LYS A 110 12.72 -0.57 14.68
C LYS A 110 11.64 0.39 15.19
N LYS A 111 11.62 0.61 16.52
CA LYS A 111 10.75 1.55 17.26
C LYS A 111 9.25 1.43 16.84
N VAL A 112 8.79 0.19 16.64
CA VAL A 112 7.45 -0.12 16.10
C VAL A 112 6.36 0.27 17.11
N SER A 113 5.36 1.03 16.65
CA SER A 113 4.19 1.43 17.45
C SER A 113 2.96 0.55 17.20
N THR A 114 2.89 -0.07 16.02
CA THR A 114 1.73 -0.85 15.57
C THR A 114 2.15 -2.17 14.93
N LEU A 115 1.48 -3.25 15.33
CA LEU A 115 1.50 -4.56 14.65
C LEU A 115 0.15 -4.80 13.97
N VAL A 116 0.15 -5.29 12.75
CA VAL A 116 -1.04 -5.74 12.04
C VAL A 116 -0.91 -7.22 11.71
N MET A 117 -1.76 -8.03 12.33
CA MET A 117 -1.85 -9.47 12.12
C MET A 117 -3.01 -9.78 11.17
N LEU A 118 -2.67 -10.32 10.00
CA LEU A 118 -3.62 -10.75 8.96
C LEU A 118 -3.66 -12.27 8.79
N SER A 119 -2.80 -13.01 9.50
CA SER A 119 -2.87 -14.47 9.61
C SER A 119 -3.97 -14.90 10.56
N GLU A 120 -4.54 -16.08 10.31
CA GLU A 120 -5.45 -16.72 11.26
C GLU A 120 -4.72 -17.15 12.54
N GLU A 121 -5.41 -17.04 13.67
CA GLU A 121 -4.97 -17.62 14.93
C GLU A 121 -5.32 -19.11 14.92
N ASN A 122 -4.31 -19.96 14.74
CA ASN A 122 -4.49 -21.38 14.97
C ASN A 122 -4.58 -21.62 16.48
N LYS A 123 -5.80 -21.85 16.98
CA LYS A 123 -6.09 -22.07 18.41
C LYS A 123 -5.45 -23.33 18.99
N GLU A 124 -4.98 -24.24 18.13
CA GLU A 124 -4.26 -25.46 18.50
C GLU A 124 -2.72 -25.27 18.41
N SER A 125 -2.25 -24.08 18.03
CA SER A 125 -0.83 -23.79 17.93
C SER A 125 -0.28 -23.19 19.21
N GLU A 126 0.68 -23.89 19.82
CA GLU A 126 1.53 -23.39 20.92
C GLU A 126 2.38 -22.16 20.51
N ALA A 127 2.35 -21.78 19.23
CA ALA A 127 3.19 -20.75 18.63
C ALA A 127 2.54 -19.35 18.59
N VAL A 128 1.87 -18.95 19.67
CA VAL A 128 1.43 -17.56 19.84
C VAL A 128 2.61 -16.72 20.33
N TYR A 129 2.93 -15.63 19.60
CA TYR A 129 4.05 -14.74 19.94
C TYR A 129 3.72 -13.69 21.01
N TRP A 130 2.52 -13.74 21.58
CA TRP A 130 2.10 -13.01 22.78
C TRP A 130 1.44 -14.01 23.74
N ASP A 131 1.22 -13.60 24.98
CA ASP A 131 0.47 -14.41 25.96
C ASP A 131 -0.46 -13.49 26.77
N LYS A 132 -1.39 -14.06 27.53
CA LYS A 132 -2.21 -13.31 28.50
C LYS A 132 -1.35 -12.83 29.68
N ASP A 133 -0.43 -13.69 30.10
CA ASP A 133 0.54 -13.38 31.13
C ASP A 133 1.79 -12.72 30.52
N LYS A 134 2.61 -12.10 31.38
CA LYS A 134 3.92 -11.58 30.98
C LYS A 134 4.84 -12.73 30.54
N ARG A 135 5.33 -12.67 29.30
CA ARG A 135 6.22 -13.68 28.70
C ARG A 135 7.51 -13.06 28.18
N THR A 136 8.62 -13.76 28.36
CA THR A 136 9.96 -13.32 27.93
C THR A 136 10.37 -14.00 26.63
N PHE A 137 10.84 -13.21 25.67
CA PHE A 137 11.34 -13.62 24.36
C PHE A 137 12.76 -13.08 24.17
N GLY A 138 13.78 -13.90 24.46
CA GLY A 138 15.16 -13.43 24.54
C GLY A 138 15.35 -12.43 25.70
N ASP A 139 15.88 -11.25 25.40
CA ASP A 139 16.07 -10.16 26.37
C ASP A 139 14.84 -9.22 26.49
N LEU A 140 13.70 -9.55 25.89
CA LEU A 140 12.50 -8.73 25.89
C LEU A 140 11.35 -9.40 26.65
N GLU A 141 10.82 -8.71 27.66
CA GLU A 141 9.53 -9.03 28.27
C GLU A 141 8.40 -8.39 27.46
N VAL A 142 7.31 -9.15 27.27
CA VAL A 142 6.10 -8.71 26.59
C VAL A 142 4.89 -9.07 27.45
N GLU A 143 3.97 -8.12 27.61
CA GLU A 143 2.77 -8.26 28.43
C GLU A 143 1.56 -7.66 27.70
N VAL A 144 0.42 -8.35 27.67
CA VAL A 144 -0.84 -7.79 27.18
C VAL A 144 -1.49 -6.98 28.29
N VAL A 145 -1.51 -5.65 28.15
CA VAL A 145 -2.08 -4.71 29.13
C VAL A 145 -3.60 -4.57 28.96
N SER A 146 -4.09 -4.56 27.72
CA SER A 146 -5.52 -4.55 27.42
C SER A 146 -5.84 -5.33 26.15
N THR A 147 -7.11 -5.74 26.01
CA THR A 147 -7.63 -6.37 24.78
C THR A 147 -9.05 -5.88 24.54
N ASP A 148 -9.25 -5.22 23.41
CA ASP A 148 -10.51 -4.66 22.95
C ASP A 148 -10.94 -5.43 21.70
N ALA A 149 -12.09 -6.11 21.76
CA ALA A 149 -12.58 -6.94 20.65
C ALA A 149 -13.76 -6.27 19.94
N THR A 150 -13.67 -6.15 18.62
CA THR A 150 -14.77 -5.75 17.73
C THR A 150 -15.21 -6.95 16.87
N PRO A 151 -16.36 -6.88 16.17
CA PRO A 151 -16.76 -7.93 15.23
C PRO A 151 -15.80 -8.13 14.04
N THR A 152 -14.89 -7.17 13.79
CA THR A 152 -14.02 -7.11 12.59
C THR A 152 -12.54 -7.32 12.89
N PHE A 153 -12.06 -6.86 14.04
CA PHE A 153 -10.68 -7.04 14.52
C PHE A 153 -10.59 -7.09 16.06
N ILE A 154 -9.53 -7.70 16.58
CA ILE A 154 -9.13 -7.60 17.99
C ILE A 154 -7.95 -6.63 18.08
N ARG A 155 -8.04 -5.65 18.97
CA ARG A 155 -6.93 -4.76 19.33
C ARG A 155 -6.35 -5.22 20.66
N ARG A 156 -5.03 -5.36 20.75
CA ARG A 156 -4.31 -5.62 22.01
C ARG A 156 -3.31 -4.49 22.26
N ASN A 157 -3.33 -3.92 23.47
CA ASN A 157 -2.24 -3.05 23.90
C ASN A 157 -1.17 -3.93 24.57
N LEU A 158 0.01 -3.97 23.96
CA LEU A 158 1.15 -4.74 24.44
C LEU A 158 2.18 -3.79 25.05
N MET A 159 2.78 -4.17 26.16
CA MET A 159 3.92 -3.47 26.75
C MET A 159 5.18 -4.30 26.53
N ILE A 160 6.20 -3.69 25.92
CA ILE A 160 7.51 -4.31 25.69
C ILE A 160 8.53 -3.64 26.61
N ARG A 161 9.32 -4.43 27.32
CA ARG A 161 10.43 -3.95 28.15
C ARG A 161 11.67 -4.82 27.97
N HIS A 162 12.81 -4.20 27.73
CA HIS A 162 14.08 -4.93 27.71
C HIS A 162 14.51 -5.26 29.15
N VAL A 163 14.88 -6.52 29.44
CA VAL A 163 15.11 -7.00 30.82
C VAL A 163 16.19 -6.20 31.57
N LYS A 164 17.16 -5.65 30.85
CA LYS A 164 18.25 -4.81 31.39
C LYS A 164 17.92 -3.30 31.46
N LYS A 165 16.76 -2.85 30.99
CA LYS A 165 16.34 -1.44 30.94
C LYS A 165 15.03 -1.24 31.75
N THR A 166 14.82 -0.02 32.22
CA THR A 166 13.61 0.39 32.96
C THR A 166 12.51 0.91 32.05
N GLU A 167 12.86 1.51 30.90
CA GLU A 167 11.89 2.02 29.92
C GLU A 167 11.07 0.88 29.30
N SER A 168 9.76 1.08 29.26
CA SER A 168 8.80 0.20 28.59
C SER A 168 8.05 0.94 27.49
N ARG A 169 7.87 0.32 26.32
CA ARG A 169 7.16 0.90 25.16
C ARG A 169 5.85 0.16 24.89
N SER A 170 4.78 0.93 24.71
CA SER A 170 3.47 0.40 24.29
C SER A 170 3.43 0.18 22.77
N VAL A 171 2.86 -0.94 22.35
CA VAL A 171 2.65 -1.33 20.96
C VAL A 171 1.21 -1.82 20.78
N ASN A 172 0.50 -1.29 19.79
CA ASN A 172 -0.87 -1.70 19.50
C ASN A 172 -0.86 -2.82 18.44
N GLN A 173 -1.31 -4.01 18.78
CA GLN A 173 -1.53 -5.09 17.80
C GLN A 173 -2.99 -5.10 17.36
N PHE A 174 -3.24 -5.13 16.05
CA PHE A 174 -4.54 -5.29 15.42
C PHE A 174 -4.58 -6.64 14.70
N GLN A 175 -5.41 -7.58 15.17
CA GLN A 175 -5.67 -8.88 14.54
C GLN A 175 -6.97 -8.82 13.74
N PHE A 176 -6.88 -8.82 12.42
CA PHE A 176 -8.05 -8.75 11.55
C PHE A 176 -8.77 -10.11 11.46
N LEU A 177 -10.08 -10.12 11.72
CA LEU A 177 -10.87 -11.36 11.83
C LEU A 177 -11.63 -11.74 10.56
N LYS A 178 -11.82 -10.81 9.59
CA LYS A 178 -12.62 -11.04 8.37
C LYS A 178 -11.81 -11.55 7.19
N TRP A 179 -10.86 -12.45 7.42
CA TRP A 179 -9.97 -13.01 6.39
C TRP A 179 -9.59 -14.46 6.70
N VAL A 180 -10.59 -15.31 6.95
CA VAL A 180 -10.42 -16.72 7.36
C VAL A 180 -10.52 -17.64 6.14
N ASN A 181 -9.51 -18.50 5.92
CA ASN A 181 -9.45 -19.51 4.85
C ASN A 181 -9.81 -19.00 3.43
N ARG A 182 -9.47 -17.75 3.14
CA ARG A 182 -9.71 -17.08 1.84
C ARG A 182 -8.46 -16.35 1.36
N GLU A 183 -8.40 -16.15 0.05
CA GLU A 183 -7.43 -15.29 -0.61
C GLU A 183 -7.71 -13.81 -0.35
N LEU A 184 -8.98 -13.40 -0.43
CA LEU A 184 -9.46 -12.03 -0.20
C LEU A 184 -10.23 -11.93 1.13
N PRO A 185 -10.27 -10.75 1.78
CA PRO A 185 -11.08 -10.57 2.98
C PRO A 185 -12.57 -10.54 2.64
N GLU A 186 -13.41 -10.93 3.60
CA GLU A 186 -14.87 -11.04 3.41
C GLU A 186 -15.55 -9.68 3.24
N THR A 187 -14.94 -8.62 3.76
CA THR A 187 -15.52 -7.26 3.81
C THR A 187 -14.40 -6.22 3.59
N PRO A 188 -14.28 -5.65 2.37
CA PRO A 188 -13.27 -4.65 2.06
C PRO A 188 -13.34 -3.43 2.97
N GLN A 189 -14.56 -2.94 3.21
CA GLN A 189 -14.83 -1.80 4.10
C GLN A 189 -14.24 -1.99 5.50
N CYS A 190 -14.38 -3.18 6.09
CA CYS A 190 -13.86 -3.46 7.44
C CYS A 190 -12.33 -3.42 7.51
N LEU A 191 -11.63 -3.76 6.42
CA LEU A 191 -10.18 -3.64 6.32
C LEU A 191 -9.76 -2.16 6.23
N ALA A 192 -10.45 -1.37 5.39
CA ALA A 192 -10.22 0.06 5.25
C ALA A 192 -10.52 0.84 6.54
N ASP A 193 -11.58 0.49 7.27
CA ASP A 193 -11.93 1.09 8.55
C ASP A 193 -10.87 0.80 9.63
N MET A 194 -10.32 -0.42 9.66
CA MET A 194 -9.20 -0.77 10.55
C MET A 194 -7.94 0.07 10.22
N MET A 195 -7.60 0.22 8.93
CA MET A 195 -6.49 1.11 8.52
C MET A 195 -6.71 2.55 8.95
N LYS A 196 -7.94 3.05 8.83
CA LYS A 196 -8.35 4.40 9.27
C LYS A 196 -8.28 4.56 10.78
N GLU A 197 -8.59 3.53 11.56
CA GLU A 197 -8.41 3.55 13.01
C GLU A 197 -6.94 3.59 13.42
N ILE A 198 -6.10 2.75 12.79
CA ILE A 198 -4.65 2.75 13.03
C ILE A 198 -4.07 4.15 12.77
N LYS A 199 -4.38 4.74 11.59
CA LYS A 199 -3.90 6.09 11.22
C LYS A 199 -4.37 7.17 12.19
N LYS A 200 -5.60 7.11 12.69
CA LYS A 200 -6.12 8.02 13.74
C LYS A 200 -5.39 7.87 15.07
N GLY A 201 -5.04 6.65 15.46
CA GLY A 201 -4.33 6.37 16.71
C GLY A 201 -2.88 6.85 16.73
N GLY A 202 -2.31 7.23 15.58
CA GLY A 202 -0.89 7.53 15.44
C GLY A 202 -0.40 8.82 16.09
N GLY A 203 -1.24 9.85 16.20
CA GLY A 203 -0.84 11.18 16.70
C GLY A 203 0.10 11.92 15.74
N GLY A 204 -0.33 13.06 15.21
CA GLY A 204 0.27 13.69 14.02
C GLY A 204 1.63 14.40 14.20
N SER A 205 2.63 13.79 14.84
CA SER A 205 3.96 14.41 15.02
C SER A 205 5.19 13.48 15.07
N LYS A 206 5.06 12.14 14.99
CA LYS A 206 6.23 11.25 14.88
C LYS A 206 6.00 10.15 13.85
N SER A 207 7.04 9.82 13.07
CA SER A 207 7.03 8.69 12.15
C SER A 207 6.75 7.40 12.91
N GLN A 208 5.70 6.68 12.52
CA GLN A 208 5.25 5.46 13.19
C GLN A 208 5.51 4.24 12.32
N THR A 209 6.56 3.47 12.64
CA THR A 209 6.83 2.19 11.98
C THR A 209 5.68 1.22 12.27
N THR A 210 5.01 0.75 11.22
CA THR A 210 3.99 -0.29 11.31
C THR A 210 4.52 -1.60 10.72
N VAL A 211 4.51 -2.67 11.52
CA VAL A 211 4.77 -4.03 11.01
C VAL A 211 3.43 -4.63 10.59
N VAL A 212 3.35 -5.12 9.36
CA VAL A 212 2.25 -5.96 8.88
C VAL A 212 2.77 -7.37 8.65
N HIS A 213 2.02 -8.36 9.13
CA HIS A 213 2.37 -9.76 8.92
C HIS A 213 1.16 -10.64 8.58
N CYS A 214 1.45 -11.65 7.76
CA CYS A 214 0.61 -12.81 7.49
C CYS A 214 1.51 -14.04 7.39
N ASN A 215 0.98 -15.21 7.06
CA ASN A 215 1.73 -16.47 7.08
C ASN A 215 3.11 -16.38 6.38
N ASP A 216 3.15 -15.77 5.20
CA ASP A 216 4.35 -15.54 4.37
C ASP A 216 4.89 -14.10 4.39
N GLY A 217 4.14 -13.15 4.94
CA GLY A 217 4.43 -11.72 4.86
C GLY A 217 4.32 -11.10 3.47
N SER A 218 3.67 -11.76 2.50
CA SER A 218 3.53 -11.24 1.13
C SER A 218 2.12 -11.30 0.57
N SER A 219 1.36 -12.36 0.82
CA SER A 219 0.00 -12.55 0.32
C SER A 219 -0.98 -11.48 0.83
N ARG A 220 -1.52 -11.67 2.04
CA ARG A 220 -2.44 -10.72 2.68
C ARG A 220 -1.75 -9.40 3.03
N SER A 221 -0.46 -9.47 3.40
CA SER A 221 0.37 -8.29 3.70
C SER A 221 0.57 -7.39 2.48
N GLY A 222 0.70 -7.96 1.28
CA GLY A 222 0.81 -7.18 0.05
C GLY A 222 -0.44 -6.37 -0.25
N VAL A 223 -1.62 -6.99 -0.11
CA VAL A 223 -2.92 -6.30 -0.26
C VAL A 223 -3.05 -5.19 0.79
N PHE A 224 -2.66 -5.44 2.03
CA PHE A 224 -2.65 -4.41 3.07
C PHE A 224 -1.70 -3.25 2.73
N CYS A 225 -0.46 -3.52 2.33
CA CYS A 225 0.51 -2.47 1.95
C CYS A 225 0.02 -1.65 0.74
N ALA A 226 -0.57 -2.30 -0.26
CA ALA A 226 -1.11 -1.65 -1.43
C ALA A 226 -2.26 -0.70 -1.07
N LEU A 227 -3.26 -1.19 -0.32
CA LEU A 227 -4.36 -0.36 0.16
C LEU A 227 -3.90 0.74 1.11
N TRP A 228 -2.92 0.47 1.99
CA TRP A 228 -2.39 1.46 2.91
C TRP A 228 -1.89 2.70 2.17
N ASN A 229 -1.14 2.50 1.09
CA ASN A 229 -0.62 3.57 0.23
C ASN A 229 -1.71 4.17 -0.66
N LEU A 230 -2.53 3.36 -1.33
CA LEU A 230 -3.60 3.83 -2.21
C LEU A 230 -4.62 4.70 -1.49
N LEU A 231 -4.99 4.35 -0.26
CA LEU A 231 -5.93 5.14 0.54
C LEU A 231 -5.34 6.50 0.97
N ASP A 232 -4.01 6.62 1.13
CA ASP A 232 -3.35 7.91 1.37
C ASP A 232 -3.28 8.77 0.09
N CYS A 233 -2.95 8.17 -1.06
CA CYS A 233 -3.04 8.83 -2.37
C CYS A 233 -4.46 9.36 -2.63
N ALA A 234 -5.47 8.52 -2.44
CA ALA A 234 -6.89 8.88 -2.57
C ALA A 234 -7.30 10.02 -1.62
N HIS A 235 -6.81 9.99 -0.37
CA HIS A 235 -7.14 10.99 0.62
C HIS A 235 -6.47 12.34 0.31
N THR A 236 -5.22 12.32 -0.14
CA THR A 236 -4.36 13.51 -0.30
C THR A 236 -4.51 14.14 -1.69
N GLU A 237 -4.33 13.35 -2.75
CA GLU A 237 -4.19 13.85 -4.13
C GLU A 237 -5.45 13.67 -4.99
N LYS A 238 -6.39 12.81 -4.56
CA LYS A 238 -7.55 12.35 -5.37
C LYS A 238 -7.16 11.58 -6.65
N VAL A 239 -5.88 11.28 -6.83
CA VAL A 239 -5.31 10.49 -7.93
C VAL A 239 -4.61 9.28 -7.34
N MET A 240 -4.62 8.15 -8.06
CA MET A 240 -4.00 6.89 -7.65
C MET A 240 -3.46 6.15 -8.87
N ASP A 241 -2.33 5.47 -8.67
CA ASP A 241 -1.75 4.57 -9.67
C ASP A 241 -1.55 3.18 -9.04
N VAL A 242 -2.56 2.32 -9.18
CA VAL A 242 -2.52 0.94 -8.65
C VAL A 242 -1.39 0.15 -9.30
N PHE A 243 -1.14 0.36 -10.59
CA PHE A 243 -0.07 -0.30 -11.33
C PHE A 243 1.31 0.00 -10.73
N GLN A 244 1.64 1.27 -10.48
CA GLN A 244 2.95 1.64 -9.90
C GLN A 244 3.07 1.27 -8.43
N VAL A 245 1.99 1.35 -7.63
CA VAL A 245 1.98 0.85 -6.25
C VAL A 245 2.33 -0.64 -6.22
N VAL A 246 1.63 -1.47 -7.00
CA VAL A 246 1.88 -2.92 -7.02
C VAL A 246 3.26 -3.26 -7.61
N LYS A 247 3.67 -2.59 -8.67
CA LYS A 247 5.01 -2.73 -9.26
C LYS A 247 6.13 -2.36 -8.27
N THR A 248 5.90 -1.38 -7.40
CA THR A 248 6.85 -0.97 -6.35
C THR A 248 6.93 -2.04 -5.26
N LEU A 249 5.79 -2.51 -4.75
CA LEU A 249 5.75 -3.59 -3.75
C LEU A 249 6.45 -4.87 -4.26
N ARG A 250 6.27 -5.25 -5.52
CA ARG A 250 6.96 -6.41 -6.12
C ARG A 250 8.47 -6.24 -6.28
N LYS A 251 9.01 -5.00 -6.28
CA LYS A 251 10.47 -4.76 -6.20
C LYS A 251 11.00 -4.86 -4.79
N GLU A 252 10.15 -4.59 -3.79
CA GLU A 252 10.51 -4.53 -2.37
C GLU A 252 10.34 -5.88 -1.67
N ARG A 253 9.40 -6.72 -2.10
CA ARG A 253 9.26 -8.09 -1.57
C ARG A 253 8.69 -9.06 -2.61
N GLN A 254 9.18 -10.30 -2.54
CA GLN A 254 8.72 -11.38 -3.42
C GLN A 254 7.23 -11.68 -3.22
N ASN A 255 6.53 -12.03 -4.30
CA ASN A 255 5.13 -12.49 -4.33
C ASN A 255 4.08 -11.50 -3.76
N MET A 256 4.36 -10.20 -3.76
CA MET A 256 3.36 -9.17 -3.46
C MET A 256 2.32 -9.07 -4.59
N ILE A 257 1.03 -9.17 -4.26
CA ILE A 257 -0.10 -9.13 -5.21
C ILE A 257 0.10 -10.11 -6.37
N SER A 258 0.11 -11.40 -6.07
CA SER A 258 0.47 -12.46 -7.02
C SER A 258 -0.68 -12.92 -7.93
N SER A 259 -1.91 -12.47 -7.69
CA SER A 259 -3.10 -12.87 -8.46
C SER A 259 -3.90 -11.68 -8.99
N LEU A 260 -4.63 -11.91 -10.08
CA LEU A 260 -5.58 -10.95 -10.64
C LEU A 260 -6.70 -10.61 -9.65
N ALA A 261 -7.16 -11.58 -8.87
CA ALA A 261 -8.19 -11.38 -7.84
C ALA A 261 -7.73 -10.38 -6.76
N GLN A 262 -6.48 -10.47 -6.31
CA GLN A 262 -5.89 -9.48 -5.38
C GLN A 262 -5.75 -8.11 -6.03
N TYR A 263 -5.43 -8.04 -7.33
CA TYR A 263 -5.31 -6.77 -8.06
C TYR A 263 -6.67 -6.08 -8.26
N GLN A 264 -7.69 -6.82 -8.70
CA GLN A 264 -9.09 -6.39 -8.81
C GLN A 264 -9.61 -5.84 -7.48
N PHE A 265 -9.37 -6.59 -6.40
CA PHE A 265 -9.77 -6.20 -5.05
C PHE A 265 -9.23 -4.82 -4.61
N LEU A 266 -8.07 -4.38 -5.11
CA LEU A 266 -7.55 -3.03 -4.84
C LEU A 266 -8.45 -1.95 -5.44
N TYR A 267 -8.86 -2.09 -6.70
CA TYR A 267 -9.78 -1.16 -7.36
C TYR A 267 -11.15 -1.16 -6.68
N ASP A 268 -11.72 -2.34 -6.43
CA ASP A 268 -13.04 -2.49 -5.81
C ASP A 268 -13.08 -1.85 -4.41
N THR A 269 -12.05 -2.07 -3.60
CA THR A 269 -11.94 -1.46 -2.26
C THR A 269 -11.79 0.05 -2.34
N VAL A 270 -10.93 0.55 -3.23
CA VAL A 270 -10.72 1.99 -3.42
C VAL A 270 -12.01 2.68 -3.88
N GLN A 271 -12.71 2.11 -4.87
CA GLN A 271 -13.98 2.63 -5.38
C GLN A 271 -15.08 2.59 -4.32
N MET A 272 -15.09 1.58 -3.44
CA MET A 272 -16.02 1.49 -2.32
C MET A 272 -15.78 2.58 -1.27
N VAL A 273 -14.52 2.85 -0.91
CA VAL A 273 -14.16 3.84 0.12
C VAL A 273 -14.21 5.28 -0.42
N PHE A 274 -13.90 5.47 -1.70
CA PHE A 274 -13.95 6.74 -2.42
C PHE A 274 -14.89 6.61 -3.63
N PRO A 275 -16.22 6.55 -3.42
CA PRO A 275 -17.18 6.47 -4.50
C PRO A 275 -17.07 7.69 -5.41
N VAL A 276 -17.21 7.46 -6.71
CA VAL A 276 -17.15 8.50 -7.74
C VAL A 276 -18.21 9.56 -7.44
N GLN A 277 -17.77 10.77 -7.10
CA GLN A 277 -18.64 11.92 -6.98
C GLN A 277 -19.05 12.35 -8.39
N ASN A 278 -20.15 11.80 -8.89
CA ASN A 278 -20.74 12.18 -10.17
C ASN A 278 -21.22 13.64 -10.14
N GLY A 279 -20.32 14.57 -10.44
CA GLY A 279 -20.68 15.89 -10.98
C GLY A 279 -21.42 16.84 -10.05
N GLU A 280 -21.54 16.60 -8.73
CA GLU A 280 -21.89 17.65 -7.76
C GLU A 280 -20.71 18.62 -7.59
N VAL A 281 -20.43 19.37 -8.67
CA VAL A 281 -19.70 20.63 -8.59
C VAL A 281 -20.50 21.51 -7.65
N LYS A 282 -20.10 21.59 -6.38
CA LYS A 282 -20.60 22.62 -5.47
C LYS A 282 -20.44 23.94 -6.19
N ALA A 283 -21.56 24.58 -6.54
CA ALA A 283 -21.55 25.86 -7.21
C ALA A 283 -20.66 26.79 -6.39
N VAL A 284 -19.53 27.21 -6.97
CA VAL A 284 -18.68 28.21 -6.35
C VAL A 284 -19.56 29.45 -6.24
N GLN A 285 -19.96 29.79 -5.03
CA GLN A 285 -20.53 31.09 -4.75
C GLN A 285 -19.41 32.09 -5.01
N ALA A 286 -19.36 32.60 -6.24
CA ALA A 286 -18.45 33.67 -6.61
C ALA A 286 -18.74 34.84 -5.67
N SER A 287 -17.83 35.10 -4.73
CA SER A 287 -17.85 36.34 -3.98
C SER A 287 -17.80 37.48 -4.98
N ALA A 288 -18.73 38.43 -4.89
CA ALA A 288 -18.90 39.51 -5.86
C ALA A 288 -17.77 40.57 -5.87
N ALA A 289 -16.56 40.18 -5.44
CA ALA A 289 -15.36 41.01 -5.34
C ALA A 289 -14.48 40.95 -6.61
N ASP A 290 -14.36 39.79 -7.25
CA ASP A 290 -13.43 39.61 -8.39
C ASP A 290 -14.11 39.89 -9.74
N SER A 291 -14.47 41.16 -9.94
CA SER A 291 -14.88 41.69 -11.24
C SER A 291 -13.64 42.12 -12.05
N ILE A 292 -13.09 41.19 -12.84
CA ILE A 292 -11.98 41.47 -13.76
C ILE A 292 -12.48 42.40 -14.86
N GLN A 293 -12.10 43.68 -14.80
CA GLN A 293 -12.27 44.61 -15.92
C GLN A 293 -11.17 44.38 -16.96
N ILE A 294 -11.54 43.84 -18.12
CA ILE A 294 -10.65 43.78 -19.28
C ILE A 294 -10.63 45.16 -19.93
N ILE A 295 -9.58 45.93 -19.67
CA ILE A 295 -9.33 47.20 -20.37
C ILE A 295 -8.62 46.88 -21.69
N SER A 296 -9.31 47.09 -22.82
CA SER A 296 -8.69 46.97 -24.15
C SER A 296 -7.90 48.23 -24.49
N GLU A 297 -6.56 48.14 -24.49
CA GLU A 297 -5.67 49.17 -25.03
C GLU A 297 -5.80 49.26 -26.56
N THR A 298 -6.84 49.95 -27.05
CA THR A 298 -6.96 50.29 -28.49
C THR A 298 -7.81 51.52 -28.78
N ALA A 299 -8.15 52.32 -27.76
CA ALA A 299 -8.98 53.53 -27.88
C ALA A 299 -8.30 54.80 -27.32
N ALA A 300 -6.97 54.89 -27.43
CA ALA A 300 -6.18 56.03 -26.95
C ALA A 300 -5.14 56.50 -28.00
N ALA A 301 -5.55 56.58 -29.27
CA ALA A 301 -4.71 57.06 -30.36
C ALA A 301 -5.51 57.79 -31.46
N GLU A 302 -6.49 58.62 -31.10
CA GLU A 302 -7.18 59.47 -32.08
C GLU A 302 -7.67 60.80 -31.48
N GLN A 303 -6.75 61.72 -31.17
CA GLN A 303 -6.98 63.17 -31.22
C GLN A 303 -5.67 64.00 -31.17
N ALA A 304 -4.91 63.97 -32.28
CA ALA A 304 -4.12 65.09 -32.81
C ALA A 304 -3.15 64.57 -33.90
N ASP A 305 -3.55 64.63 -35.18
CA ASP A 305 -3.09 65.71 -36.05
C ASP A 305 -3.90 65.75 -37.37
N SER A 306 -3.55 66.66 -38.27
CA SER A 306 -4.43 67.23 -39.28
C SER A 306 -4.17 66.84 -40.75
N ALA A 307 -5.26 66.99 -41.54
CA ALA A 307 -5.31 67.39 -42.95
C ALA A 307 -5.17 66.35 -44.11
N ALA A 308 -6.03 66.57 -45.12
CA ALA A 308 -6.06 66.00 -46.48
C ALA A 308 -6.30 64.47 -46.60
N SER A 309 -6.88 63.91 -47.68
CA SER A 309 -7.74 64.41 -48.78
C SER A 309 -8.17 63.20 -49.62
N SER A 310 -9.41 63.17 -50.15
CA SER A 310 -9.86 62.33 -51.30
C SER A 310 -9.74 60.79 -51.16
N GLN A 311 -10.40 59.91 -51.91
CA GLN A 311 -11.67 59.90 -52.68
C GLN A 311 -11.97 58.40 -52.99
N GLN A 312 -13.24 58.04 -53.26
CA GLN A 312 -13.66 56.85 -54.02
C GLN A 312 -13.39 55.43 -53.44
N GLN A 313 -14.00 54.32 -53.90
CA GLN A 313 -15.32 54.01 -54.51
C GLN A 313 -15.37 52.48 -54.80
N GLU A 314 -16.57 51.86 -54.76
CA GLU A 314 -16.88 50.51 -55.32
C GLU A 314 -16.14 49.26 -54.78
N ALA A 315 -16.56 48.01 -55.03
CA ALA A 315 -17.89 47.36 -55.13
C ALA A 315 -17.72 45.84 -55.37
N ALA A 316 -18.78 45.03 -55.17
CA ALA A 316 -18.97 43.68 -55.76
C ALA A 316 -17.95 42.59 -55.33
N GLU A 317 -18.02 41.27 -55.62
CA GLU A 317 -19.06 40.24 -55.85
C GLU A 317 -18.36 38.84 -55.79
N SER A 318 -18.96 37.63 -55.74
CA SER A 318 -20.33 37.12 -55.50
C SER A 318 -20.30 35.59 -55.25
N THR A 319 -21.37 34.99 -54.67
CA THR A 319 -21.82 33.57 -54.86
C THR A 319 -20.86 32.42 -54.42
N HIS A 320 -21.23 31.14 -54.19
CA HIS A 320 -22.46 30.28 -54.22
C HIS A 320 -22.20 29.10 -53.21
N LEU A 321 -23.09 28.65 -52.30
CA LEU A 321 -24.14 27.58 -52.45
C LEU A 321 -23.60 26.17 -52.85
N VAL A 322 -24.05 24.98 -52.37
CA VAL A 322 -25.30 24.51 -51.68
C VAL A 322 -24.99 23.32 -50.70
N ALA A 323 -25.96 22.91 -49.86
CA ALA A 323 -26.04 21.61 -49.15
C ALA A 323 -26.34 20.40 -50.11
N GLU A 324 -26.58 19.14 -49.73
CA GLU A 324 -27.58 18.55 -48.80
C GLU A 324 -27.19 17.15 -48.25
N GLU A 325 -28.04 16.61 -47.35
CA GLU A 325 -28.05 15.27 -46.70
C GLU A 325 -28.44 14.15 -47.73
N ASP A 326 -28.32 12.83 -47.51
CA ASP A 326 -29.17 12.03 -46.60
C ASP A 326 -28.80 10.51 -46.48
N LYS A 327 -29.50 9.86 -45.54
CA LYS A 327 -29.51 8.51 -44.89
C LYS A 327 -29.46 7.13 -45.61
N GLU A 328 -29.12 6.10 -44.77
CA GLU A 328 -29.68 4.71 -44.58
C GLU A 328 -29.75 3.74 -45.82
N GLU A 329 -29.76 2.39 -45.76
CA GLU A 329 -30.21 1.37 -44.76
C GLU A 329 -29.54 -0.04 -45.01
N GLU A 330 -29.84 -1.08 -44.19
CA GLU A 330 -29.35 -2.50 -44.30
C GLU A 330 -30.31 -3.41 -45.13
N PRO A 331 -30.01 -4.70 -45.51
CA PRO A 331 -30.40 -5.86 -44.65
C PRO A 331 -29.71 -7.27 -44.84
N GLY A 332 -29.70 -8.11 -43.79
CA GLY A 332 -30.48 -9.40 -43.72
C GLY A 332 -30.01 -10.80 -44.27
N LYS A 333 -29.67 -11.72 -43.34
CA LYS A 333 -29.93 -13.21 -43.21
C LYS A 333 -30.10 -14.21 -44.39
N GLU A 334 -29.53 -15.44 -44.24
CA GLU A 334 -30.27 -16.74 -44.06
C GLU A 334 -29.37 -18.00 -43.80
N SER A 335 -29.98 -19.16 -43.45
CA SER A 335 -29.38 -20.48 -43.09
C SER A 335 -30.42 -21.62 -43.28
N PRO A 336 -30.10 -22.95 -43.47
CA PRO A 336 -30.26 -23.93 -42.36
C PRO A 336 -29.60 -25.37 -42.42
N LEU A 337 -29.47 -26.04 -41.24
CA LEU A 337 -29.59 -27.52 -40.92
C LEU A 337 -28.58 -28.56 -41.56
N MET A 338 -28.41 -29.87 -41.19
CA MET A 338 -28.90 -30.89 -40.18
C MET A 338 -27.77 -31.90 -39.76
N GLU A 339 -27.92 -32.59 -38.60
CA GLU A 339 -27.58 -34.00 -38.13
C GLU A 339 -26.27 -34.76 -38.59
N ASP A 340 -25.66 -35.72 -37.85
CA ASP A 340 -26.19 -36.83 -37.01
C ASP A 340 -25.17 -37.38 -35.92
N THR A 341 -25.63 -38.35 -35.13
CA THR A 341 -25.20 -39.03 -33.86
C THR A 341 -23.84 -39.76 -33.70
N SER A 342 -23.39 -39.94 -32.43
CA SER A 342 -22.96 -41.25 -31.82
C SER A 342 -22.64 -41.18 -30.29
N THR A 343 -22.57 -42.34 -29.62
CA THR A 343 -22.60 -42.56 -28.14
C THR A 343 -21.32 -43.21 -27.53
N VAL A 344 -20.94 -42.82 -26.29
CA VAL A 344 -20.58 -43.61 -25.05
C VAL A 344 -19.61 -44.84 -25.20
N PRO A 345 -18.55 -45.10 -24.38
CA PRO A 345 -18.64 -45.27 -22.91
C PRO A 345 -17.41 -44.93 -22.00
N LEU A 346 -17.59 -45.26 -20.71
CA LEU A 346 -16.71 -45.18 -19.53
C LEU A 346 -15.62 -46.28 -19.43
N ASP A 347 -14.86 -46.24 -18.31
CA ASP A 347 -13.81 -47.14 -17.77
C ASP A 347 -12.38 -46.55 -17.92
N VAL A 348 -11.49 -46.50 -16.91
CA VAL A 348 -11.42 -47.12 -15.56
C VAL A 348 -11.04 -46.07 -14.50
#